data_AF-A0A2W4UGE0-F1
#
_entry.id   AF-A0A2W4UGE0-F1
#
_cell.length_a   1.000
_cell.length_b   1.000
_cell.length_c   1.000
_cell.angle_alpha   90.00
_cell.angle_beta   90.00
_cell.angle_gamma   90.00
#
_symmetry.space_group_name_H-M   'P 1'
#
loop_
_entity.id
_entity.type
_entity.pdbx_description
1 polymer ?
#
loop_
_entity_poly.entity_id
_entity_poly.type
_entity_poly.pdbx_seq_one_letter_code
_entity_poly.pdbx_strand_id
1 'polypeptide(L)'
;MSPHAPPLHGSLPPEGADPACGGPTPDRFNPPAPLSAWISGIGLIAPGLPDWPSARAVLRGEEAWVSAPSVLPAPVILPPAERRRASRVIKLTLGIGLEAAAGADVATLATVFSSSGSDGHNCHALCEQLATDDRHVSPTRFHNSVHNAPAGYWGIATKSMAPCQVMCAFDGSFGAGLIDALGQVVLDQQATLLLAYDSEYPEPLLAKRSVPDCAGVALRLEPTRTAQALARITVQTTEAPVLPLQQPTLEALRATIPALRSLPLLECLAQGRSGDVCLDYLPGLQLAVRIEPA
;
A
#
# COMPACT_ATOMS: atom_id res chain seq x y z
N MET A 1 -42.49 -44.93 41.02
CA MET A 1 -41.34 -45.37 40.20
C MET A 1 -40.11 -44.63 40.69
N SER A 2 -39.23 -45.33 41.41
CA SER A 2 -37.85 -44.90 41.70
C SER A 2 -37.02 -44.79 40.39
N PRO A 3 -35.77 -44.28 40.42
CA PRO A 3 -35.05 -43.62 41.52
C PRO A 3 -34.40 -42.26 41.14
N HIS A 4 -34.19 -41.48 42.20
CA HIS A 4 -33.17 -40.44 42.31
C HIS A 4 -31.76 -41.00 42.10
N ALA A 5 -30.92 -40.27 41.36
CA ALA A 5 -29.47 -40.49 41.32
C ALA A 5 -28.78 -39.76 42.51
N PRO A 6 -27.77 -40.37 43.17
CA PRO A 6 -26.96 -39.75 44.21
C PRO A 6 -25.73 -39.00 43.61
N PRO A 7 -25.06 -38.11 44.39
CA PRO A 7 -23.92 -37.34 43.90
C PRO A 7 -22.61 -38.15 43.97
N LEU A 8 -21.76 -38.02 42.95
CA LEU A 8 -20.43 -38.63 42.92
C LEU A 8 -19.35 -37.59 43.22
N HIS A 9 -18.67 -37.80 44.34
CA HIS A 9 -17.34 -37.27 44.67
C HIS A 9 -16.28 -37.95 43.78
N GLY A 10 -15.44 -37.18 43.09
CA GLY A 10 -14.10 -37.61 42.63
C GLY A 10 -13.10 -36.61 43.20
N SER A 11 -12.24 -36.93 44.18
CA SER A 11 -11.09 -37.86 44.16
C SER A 11 -10.01 -37.39 43.18
N LEU A 12 -9.06 -36.61 43.71
CA LEU A 12 -7.79 -36.25 43.08
C LEU A 12 -7.02 -37.54 42.69
N PRO A 13 -6.34 -37.59 41.52
CA PRO A 13 -5.53 -38.74 41.17
C PRO A 13 -4.22 -38.78 41.98
N PRO A 14 -3.66 -39.98 42.23
CA PRO A 14 -2.44 -40.17 43.00
C PRO A 14 -1.19 -39.81 42.18
N GLU A 15 -0.14 -39.42 42.89
CA GLU A 15 1.23 -39.28 42.39
C GLU A 15 1.78 -40.59 41.80
N GLY A 16 2.46 -40.48 40.66
CA GLY A 16 3.41 -41.47 40.16
C GLY A 16 2.95 -42.28 38.95
N ALA A 17 3.28 -41.79 37.75
CA ALA A 17 3.32 -42.61 36.53
C ALA A 17 4.47 -42.16 35.60
N ASP A 18 5.49 -43.00 35.54
CA ASP A 18 6.43 -43.38 34.46
C ASP A 18 6.87 -42.34 33.37
N PRO A 19 8.18 -42.01 33.26
CA PRO A 19 8.71 -41.11 32.23
C PRO A 19 9.05 -41.88 30.95
N ALA A 20 8.04 -42.36 30.21
CA ALA A 20 8.27 -43.03 28.93
C ALA A 20 7.07 -42.89 27.98
N CYS A 21 6.67 -41.66 27.68
CA CYS A 21 5.81 -41.32 26.55
C CYS A 21 6.39 -40.07 25.87
N GLY A 22 7.41 -40.27 25.05
CA GLY A 22 7.88 -39.26 24.10
C GLY A 22 6.82 -39.05 23.02
N GLY A 23 5.83 -38.20 23.31
CA GLY A 23 5.01 -37.61 22.26
C GLY A 23 5.91 -36.80 21.30
N PRO A 24 5.53 -36.66 20.03
CA PRO A 24 6.28 -35.80 19.12
C PRO A 24 6.37 -34.42 19.77
N THR A 25 7.60 -33.94 19.96
CA THR A 25 7.87 -32.53 20.26
C THR A 25 7.01 -31.70 19.31
N PRO A 26 6.25 -30.70 19.78
CA PRO A 26 5.60 -29.77 18.87
C PRO A 26 6.70 -29.29 17.92
N ASP A 27 6.46 -29.45 16.62
CA ASP A 27 7.35 -28.97 15.58
C ASP A 27 7.84 -27.59 16.05
N ARG A 28 9.16 -27.44 16.17
CA ARG A 28 9.75 -26.12 16.42
C ARG A 28 9.05 -25.21 15.42
N PHE A 29 8.26 -24.25 15.92
CA PHE A 29 7.65 -23.24 15.07
C PHE A 29 8.78 -22.67 14.24
N ASN A 30 8.86 -23.12 12.99
CA ASN A 30 9.81 -22.53 12.05
C ASN A 30 9.34 -21.08 11.99
N PRO A 31 10.19 -20.10 12.34
CA PRO A 31 9.77 -18.71 12.23
C PRO A 31 9.19 -18.54 10.82
N PRO A 32 7.99 -17.95 10.68
CA PRO A 32 7.38 -17.79 9.37
C PRO A 32 8.42 -17.17 8.44
N ALA A 33 8.53 -17.73 7.24
CA ALA A 33 9.49 -17.25 6.25
C ALA A 33 9.35 -15.71 6.15
N PRO A 34 10.46 -14.96 6.23
CA PRO A 34 10.38 -13.52 6.30
C PRO A 34 9.69 -12.98 5.04
N LEU A 35 8.84 -11.96 5.20
CA LEU A 35 8.15 -11.34 4.07
C LEU A 35 9.18 -10.59 3.21
N SER A 36 9.67 -11.24 2.16
CA SER A 36 10.74 -10.70 1.31
C SER A 36 10.38 -10.73 -0.16
N ALA A 37 10.78 -9.70 -0.90
CA ALA A 37 10.57 -9.59 -2.34
C ALA A 37 11.69 -8.76 -2.99
N TRP A 38 11.84 -8.90 -4.30
CA TRP A 38 12.68 -8.03 -5.12
C TRP A 38 11.86 -6.86 -5.65
N ILE A 39 12.30 -5.63 -5.40
CA ILE A 39 11.78 -4.46 -6.08
C ILE A 39 12.45 -4.37 -7.44
N SER A 40 11.66 -4.43 -8.51
CA SER A 40 12.18 -4.33 -9.89
C SER A 40 11.71 -3.07 -10.62
N GLY A 41 10.87 -2.24 -10.00
CA GLY A 41 10.37 -1.02 -10.61
C GLY A 41 9.68 -0.13 -9.59
N ILE A 42 9.79 1.19 -9.80
CA ILE A 42 9.27 2.24 -8.93
C ILE A 42 8.59 3.28 -9.80
N GLY A 43 7.41 3.72 -9.38
CA GLY A 43 6.74 4.89 -9.95
C GLY A 43 6.36 5.85 -8.84
N LEU A 44 6.44 7.15 -9.10
CA LEU A 44 6.14 8.16 -8.10
C LEU A 44 5.56 9.42 -8.77
N ILE A 45 4.46 9.92 -8.24
CA ILE A 45 3.98 11.27 -8.53
C ILE A 45 3.64 11.91 -7.19
N ALA A 46 4.18 13.09 -6.92
CA ALA A 46 3.89 13.88 -5.72
C ALA A 46 4.09 15.38 -6.00
N PRO A 47 3.70 16.28 -5.08
CA PRO A 47 3.95 17.72 -5.23
C PRO A 47 5.44 18.01 -5.43
N GLY A 48 5.76 18.68 -6.53
CA GLY A 48 7.14 18.98 -6.94
C GLY A 48 7.92 17.79 -7.50
N LEU A 49 7.32 16.59 -7.58
CA LEU A 49 7.97 15.34 -8.01
C LEU A 49 7.10 14.66 -9.09
N PRO A 50 7.29 14.98 -10.37
CA PRO A 50 6.38 14.54 -11.44
C PRO A 50 6.55 13.07 -11.86
N ASP A 51 7.69 12.45 -11.53
CA ASP A 51 8.03 11.07 -11.88
C ASP A 51 9.13 10.52 -10.94
N TRP A 52 9.40 9.21 -11.00
CA TRP A 52 10.46 8.59 -10.21
C TRP A 52 11.88 9.08 -10.55
N PRO A 53 12.28 9.25 -11.83
CA PRO A 53 13.59 9.83 -12.16
C PRO A 53 13.87 11.18 -11.50
N SER A 54 12.91 12.10 -11.53
CA SER A 54 13.02 13.42 -10.90
C SER A 54 13.08 13.29 -9.37
N ALA A 55 12.22 12.45 -8.79
CA ALA A 55 12.24 12.19 -7.36
C ALA A 55 13.54 11.56 -6.89
N ARG A 56 14.11 10.65 -7.67
CA ARG A 56 15.39 10.03 -7.39
C ARG A 56 16.52 11.06 -7.35
N ALA A 57 16.56 12.02 -8.28
CA ALA A 57 17.56 13.10 -8.27
C ALA A 57 17.44 13.96 -6.99
N VAL A 58 16.22 14.32 -6.60
CA VAL A 58 15.95 15.08 -5.36
C VAL A 58 16.33 14.29 -4.11
N LEU A 59 15.96 13.01 -4.02
CA LEU A 59 16.28 12.13 -2.88
C LEU A 59 17.79 11.85 -2.75
N ARG A 60 18.54 11.99 -3.85
CA ARG A 60 20.01 11.89 -3.87
C ARG A 60 20.69 13.22 -3.56
N GLY A 61 19.94 14.32 -3.45
CA GLY A 61 20.47 15.68 -3.27
C GLY A 61 21.15 16.23 -4.52
N GLU A 62 20.89 15.65 -5.69
CA GLU A 62 21.42 16.10 -6.99
C GLU A 62 20.63 17.31 -7.50
N GLU A 63 19.35 17.40 -7.16
CA GLU A 63 18.47 18.53 -7.43
C GLU A 63 17.75 18.98 -6.15
N ALA A 64 17.40 20.26 -6.09
CA ALA A 64 16.60 20.80 -4.99
C ALA A 64 15.12 20.52 -5.24
N TRP A 65 14.39 20.10 -4.19
CA TRP A 65 12.94 20.04 -4.27
C TRP A 65 12.34 21.43 -4.42
N VAL A 66 11.42 21.60 -5.37
CA VAL A 66 10.68 22.84 -5.58
C VAL A 66 9.20 22.57 -5.41
N SER A 67 8.55 23.37 -4.56
CA SER A 67 7.10 23.29 -4.35
C SER A 67 6.36 23.57 -5.65
N ALA A 68 5.65 22.56 -6.17
CA ALA A 68 4.74 22.68 -7.29
C ALA A 68 3.57 21.69 -7.13
N PRO A 69 2.39 21.96 -7.70
CA PRO A 69 1.29 21.00 -7.70
C PRO A 69 1.66 19.69 -8.41
N SER A 70 1.01 18.60 -8.02
CA SER A 70 1.17 17.30 -8.68
C SER A 70 0.70 17.35 -10.14
N VAL A 71 1.58 16.90 -11.04
CA VAL A 71 1.31 16.83 -12.48
C VAL A 71 0.85 15.42 -12.84
N LEU A 72 -0.40 15.31 -13.29
CA LEU A 72 -1.01 14.01 -13.61
C LEU A 72 -0.96 13.74 -15.12
N PRO A 73 -0.39 12.60 -15.56
CA PRO A 73 -0.34 12.27 -16.97
C PRO A 73 -1.74 12.04 -17.56
N ALA A 74 -1.89 12.28 -18.86
CA ALA A 74 -3.12 11.93 -19.57
C ALA A 74 -3.27 10.40 -19.64
N PRO A 75 -4.42 9.82 -19.28
CA PRO A 75 -4.59 8.37 -19.26
C PRO A 75 -4.93 7.86 -20.67
N VAL A 76 -3.97 7.95 -21.58
CA VAL A 76 -4.13 7.64 -23.01
C VAL A 76 -4.38 6.16 -23.29
N ILE A 77 -4.05 5.29 -22.34
CA ILE A 77 -4.33 3.85 -22.41
C ILE A 77 -5.82 3.52 -22.21
N LEU A 78 -6.59 4.41 -21.56
CA LEU A 78 -8.03 4.20 -21.38
C LEU A 78 -8.78 4.36 -22.70
N PRO A 79 -9.84 3.57 -22.94
CA PRO A 79 -10.78 3.83 -24.02
C PRO A 79 -11.45 5.21 -23.87
N PRO A 80 -11.97 5.82 -24.95
CA PRO A 80 -12.43 7.20 -24.93
C PRO A 80 -13.52 7.52 -23.88
N ALA A 81 -14.43 6.58 -23.59
CA ALA A 81 -15.51 6.81 -22.63
C ALA A 81 -14.97 6.90 -21.19
N GLU A 82 -14.14 5.96 -20.80
CA GLU A 82 -13.50 5.88 -19.49
C GLU A 82 -12.53 7.03 -19.32
N ARG A 83 -11.75 7.36 -20.36
CA ARG A 83 -10.80 8.49 -20.35
C ARG A 83 -11.48 9.81 -19.98
N ARG A 84 -12.69 10.06 -20.49
CA ARG A 84 -13.48 11.27 -20.17
C ARG A 84 -13.99 11.30 -18.72
N ARG A 85 -14.11 10.13 -18.08
CA ARG A 85 -14.63 9.97 -16.72
C ARG A 85 -13.53 9.77 -15.66
N ALA A 86 -12.27 9.68 -16.10
CA ALA A 86 -11.13 9.43 -15.22
C ALA A 86 -10.86 10.64 -14.30
N SER A 87 -11.00 10.41 -12.99
CA SER A 87 -10.71 11.40 -11.95
C SER A 87 -9.21 11.56 -11.70
N ARG A 88 -8.84 12.45 -10.77
CA ARG A 88 -7.44 12.72 -10.40
C ARG A 88 -6.75 11.44 -9.90
N VAL A 89 -7.39 10.69 -9.00
CA VAL A 89 -6.82 9.45 -8.46
C VAL A 89 -6.63 8.37 -9.52
N ILE A 90 -7.55 8.26 -10.49
CA ILE A 90 -7.41 7.31 -11.61
C ILE A 90 -6.20 7.66 -12.48
N LYS A 91 -6.02 8.94 -12.80
CA LYS A 91 -4.86 9.41 -13.58
C LYS A 91 -3.55 9.17 -12.83
N LEU A 92 -3.55 9.46 -11.52
CA LEU A 92 -2.43 9.24 -10.63
C LEU A 92 -2.02 7.76 -10.60
N THR A 93 -2.96 6.85 -10.31
CA THR A 93 -2.66 5.42 -10.20
C THR A 93 -2.22 4.80 -11.53
N LEU A 94 -2.81 5.23 -12.65
CA LEU A 94 -2.34 4.80 -13.98
C LEU A 94 -0.92 5.31 -14.25
N GLY A 95 -0.61 6.57 -13.91
CA GLY A 95 0.72 7.15 -14.09
C GLY A 95 1.80 6.39 -13.32
N ILE A 96 1.67 6.31 -12.00
CA ILE A 96 2.65 5.63 -11.13
C ILE A 96 2.74 4.13 -11.45
N GLY A 97 1.61 3.48 -11.73
CA GLY A 97 1.58 2.04 -11.99
C GLY A 97 2.26 1.67 -13.30
N LEU A 98 2.03 2.44 -14.37
CA LEU A 98 2.70 2.22 -15.66
C LEU A 98 4.19 2.51 -15.60
N GLU A 99 4.60 3.53 -14.83
CA GLU A 99 6.01 3.83 -14.59
C GLU A 99 6.71 2.68 -13.84
N ALA A 100 6.12 2.21 -12.73
CA ALA A 100 6.66 1.10 -11.95
C ALA A 100 6.68 -0.23 -12.72
N ALA A 101 5.73 -0.44 -13.62
CA ALA A 101 5.62 -1.65 -14.42
C ALA A 101 6.39 -1.61 -15.74
N ALA A 102 7.18 -0.56 -15.99
CA ALA A 102 7.96 -0.43 -17.22
C ALA A 102 8.77 -1.70 -17.52
N GLY A 103 8.59 -2.24 -18.72
CA GLY A 103 9.25 -3.48 -19.17
C GLY A 103 8.64 -4.79 -18.67
N ALA A 104 7.53 -4.78 -17.93
CA ALA A 104 6.75 -5.98 -17.61
C ALA A 104 5.43 -6.02 -18.42
N ASP A 105 4.85 -7.22 -18.53
CA ASP A 105 3.47 -7.37 -18.98
C ASP A 105 2.51 -7.07 -17.83
N VAL A 106 1.97 -5.86 -17.80
CA VAL A 106 1.01 -5.37 -16.80
C VAL A 106 -0.24 -6.25 -16.66
N ALA A 107 -0.62 -6.99 -17.69
CA ALA A 107 -1.80 -7.86 -17.64
C ALA A 107 -1.57 -9.11 -16.76
N THR A 108 -0.31 -9.43 -16.47
CA THR A 108 0.09 -10.60 -15.66
C THR A 108 0.38 -10.28 -14.20
N LEU A 109 0.54 -9.00 -13.87
CA LEU A 109 0.82 -8.57 -12.50
C LEU A 109 -0.46 -8.60 -11.68
N ALA A 110 -0.42 -9.24 -10.51
CA ALA A 110 -1.42 -8.99 -9.49
C ALA A 110 -1.27 -7.55 -8.99
N THR A 111 -2.33 -6.98 -8.44
CA THR A 111 -2.34 -5.59 -8.01
C THR A 111 -2.88 -5.43 -6.60
N VAL A 112 -2.27 -4.54 -5.84
CA VAL A 112 -2.75 -4.09 -4.54
C VAL A 112 -2.87 -2.58 -4.58
N PHE A 113 -4.10 -2.07 -4.57
CA PHE A 113 -4.38 -0.65 -4.46
C PHE A 113 -4.60 -0.31 -2.99
N SER A 114 -3.87 0.67 -2.48
CA SER A 114 -4.01 1.11 -1.09
C SER A 114 -4.14 2.62 -0.99
N SER A 115 -5.13 3.10 -0.23
CA SER A 115 -5.37 4.53 -0.06
C SER A 115 -6.09 4.82 1.25
N SER A 116 -5.75 5.94 1.89
CA SER A 116 -6.44 6.37 3.11
C SER A 116 -7.85 6.92 2.83
N GLY A 117 -8.07 7.47 1.63
CA GLY A 117 -9.30 8.21 1.31
C GLY A 117 -9.82 8.08 -0.13
N SER A 118 -9.01 7.58 -1.06
CA SER A 118 -9.32 7.51 -2.49
C SER A 118 -9.74 8.89 -3.07
N ASP A 119 -10.86 8.98 -3.78
CA ASP A 119 -11.30 10.20 -4.48
C ASP A 119 -12.00 11.22 -3.56
N GLY A 120 -11.21 12.07 -2.91
CA GLY A 120 -11.71 13.10 -1.99
C GLY A 120 -12.63 14.14 -2.64
N HIS A 121 -12.39 14.47 -3.91
CA HIS A 121 -13.23 15.40 -4.67
C HIS A 121 -14.61 14.82 -4.98
N ASN A 122 -14.67 13.56 -5.41
CA ASN A 122 -15.95 12.91 -5.67
C ASN A 122 -16.73 12.69 -4.37
N CYS A 123 -16.05 12.30 -3.28
CA CYS A 123 -16.65 12.19 -1.96
C CYS A 123 -17.30 13.51 -1.51
N HIS A 124 -16.58 14.62 -1.63
CA HIS A 124 -17.10 15.95 -1.29
C HIS A 124 -18.34 16.31 -2.12
N ALA A 125 -18.26 16.20 -3.45
CA ALA A 125 -19.38 16.54 -4.33
C ALA A 125 -20.64 15.68 -4.07
N LEU A 126 -20.46 14.41 -3.67
CA LEU A 126 -21.56 13.55 -3.25
C LEU A 126 -22.19 14.02 -1.94
N CYS A 127 -21.38 14.39 -0.96
CA CYS A 127 -21.88 14.94 0.31
C CYS A 127 -22.67 16.23 0.08
N GLU A 128 -22.17 17.13 -0.78
CA GLU A 128 -22.88 18.35 -1.16
C GLU A 128 -24.24 18.03 -1.80
N GLN A 129 -24.27 17.13 -2.80
CA GLN A 129 -25.52 16.75 -3.47
C GLN A 129 -26.55 16.17 -2.48
N LEU A 130 -26.10 15.29 -1.59
CA LEU A 130 -26.98 14.64 -0.60
C LEU A 130 -27.48 15.60 0.48
N ALA A 131 -26.78 16.70 0.72
CA ALA A 131 -27.20 17.76 1.63
C ALA A 131 -28.28 18.67 1.03
N THR A 132 -28.50 18.64 -0.28
CA THR A 132 -29.59 19.38 -0.94
C THR A 132 -30.93 18.64 -0.88
N ASP A 133 -32.01 19.34 -1.22
CA ASP A 133 -33.35 18.74 -1.38
C ASP A 133 -33.44 17.83 -2.61
N ASP A 134 -32.69 18.14 -3.67
CA ASP A 134 -32.59 17.32 -4.88
C ASP A 134 -31.41 16.34 -4.76
N ARG A 135 -31.68 15.17 -4.18
CA ARG A 135 -30.66 14.15 -3.90
C ARG A 135 -30.29 13.29 -5.12
N HIS A 136 -30.52 13.78 -6.34
CA HIS A 136 -30.17 13.03 -7.54
C HIS A 136 -28.66 12.93 -7.73
N VAL A 137 -28.10 11.75 -7.44
CA VAL A 137 -26.70 11.44 -7.72
C VAL A 137 -26.56 10.88 -9.14
N SER A 138 -25.69 11.45 -9.95
CA SER A 138 -25.47 10.94 -11.31
C SER A 138 -24.85 9.53 -11.27
N PRO A 139 -25.24 8.61 -12.17
CA PRO A 139 -24.68 7.25 -12.21
C PRO A 139 -23.15 7.24 -12.35
N THR A 140 -22.61 8.22 -13.08
CA THR A 140 -21.15 8.38 -13.25
C THR A 140 -20.44 8.70 -11.93
N ARG A 141 -20.99 9.62 -11.13
CA ARG A 141 -20.42 9.95 -9.82
C ARG A 141 -20.53 8.78 -8.86
N PHE A 142 -21.65 8.07 -8.88
CA PHE A 142 -21.86 6.90 -8.04
C PHE A 142 -20.84 5.79 -8.35
N HIS A 143 -20.59 5.44 -9.62
CA HIS A 143 -19.61 4.40 -9.92
C HIS A 143 -18.16 4.79 -9.57
N ASN A 144 -17.86 6.09 -9.52
CA ASN A 144 -16.55 6.61 -9.11
C ASN A 144 -16.46 6.85 -7.59
N SER A 145 -17.52 6.56 -6.82
CA SER A 145 -17.55 6.80 -5.37
C SER A 145 -16.92 5.67 -4.56
N VAL A 146 -16.84 4.48 -5.15
CA VAL A 146 -16.29 3.30 -4.52
C VAL A 146 -14.76 3.36 -4.50
N HIS A 147 -14.16 2.92 -3.39
CA HIS A 147 -12.70 2.96 -3.20
C HIS A 147 -11.94 2.16 -4.27
N ASN A 148 -12.57 1.11 -4.83
CA ASN A 148 -12.01 0.29 -5.90
C ASN A 148 -12.13 0.90 -7.31
N ALA A 149 -12.62 2.13 -7.48
CA ALA A 149 -12.71 2.74 -8.81
C ALA A 149 -11.35 2.77 -9.53
N PRO A 150 -10.22 3.20 -8.92
CA PRO A 150 -8.91 3.15 -9.58
C PRO A 150 -8.48 1.75 -10.04
N ALA A 151 -8.79 0.72 -9.25
CA ALA A 151 -8.55 -0.68 -9.62
C ALA A 151 -9.37 -1.11 -10.83
N GLY A 152 -10.66 -0.75 -10.89
CA GLY A 152 -11.50 -1.04 -12.06
C GLY A 152 -10.98 -0.38 -13.34
N TYR A 153 -10.56 0.88 -13.25
CA TYR A 153 -9.97 1.60 -14.38
C TYR A 153 -8.63 1.03 -14.81
N TRP A 154 -7.80 0.55 -13.87
CA TRP A 154 -6.59 -0.20 -14.18
C TRP A 154 -6.89 -1.46 -14.98
N GLY A 155 -7.84 -2.28 -14.54
CA GLY A 155 -8.26 -3.50 -15.25
C GLY A 155 -8.75 -3.20 -16.67
N ILE A 156 -9.56 -2.16 -16.85
CA ILE A 156 -10.03 -1.74 -18.18
C ILE A 156 -8.85 -1.28 -19.07
N ALA A 157 -7.96 -0.44 -18.53
CA ALA A 157 -6.82 0.10 -19.26
C ALA A 157 -5.85 -1.00 -19.71
N THR A 158 -5.50 -1.90 -18.80
CA THR A 158 -4.45 -2.91 -18.98
C THR A 158 -4.98 -4.24 -19.52
N LYS A 159 -6.31 -4.42 -19.54
CA LYS A 159 -6.98 -5.70 -19.82
C LYS A 159 -6.53 -6.82 -18.87
N SER A 160 -6.01 -6.45 -17.70
CA SER A 160 -5.60 -7.41 -16.67
C SER A 160 -6.83 -8.13 -16.10
N MET A 161 -6.71 -9.44 -15.99
CA MET A 161 -7.64 -10.31 -15.26
C MET A 161 -6.96 -10.94 -14.03
N ALA A 162 -5.76 -10.47 -13.69
CA ALA A 162 -4.99 -10.93 -12.54
C ALA A 162 -5.67 -10.52 -11.21
N PRO A 163 -5.33 -11.16 -10.09
CA PRO A 163 -5.84 -10.78 -8.78
C PRO A 163 -5.68 -9.29 -8.48
N CYS A 164 -6.70 -8.67 -7.90
CA CYS A 164 -6.72 -7.26 -7.57
C CYS A 164 -7.32 -7.05 -6.18
N GLN A 165 -6.52 -6.51 -5.27
CA GLN A 165 -6.92 -6.12 -3.92
C GLN A 165 -7.02 -4.61 -3.80
N VAL A 166 -7.95 -4.16 -2.96
CA VAL A 166 -8.18 -2.74 -2.67
C VAL A 166 -8.32 -2.57 -1.17
N MET A 167 -7.51 -1.69 -0.59
CA MET A 167 -7.31 -1.61 0.85
C MET A 167 -7.37 -0.18 1.37
N CYS A 168 -7.81 -0.04 2.62
CA CYS A 168 -7.76 1.20 3.37
C CYS A 168 -7.39 0.89 4.83
N ALA A 169 -6.36 1.56 5.33
CA ALA A 169 -5.94 1.50 6.73
C ALA A 169 -5.59 2.90 7.26
N PHE A 170 -6.35 3.92 6.85
CA PHE A 170 -6.10 5.32 7.20
C PHE A 170 -4.64 5.74 6.90
N ASP A 171 -3.91 6.35 7.84
CA ASP A 171 -2.50 6.72 7.68
C ASP A 171 -1.56 5.53 7.50
N GLY A 172 -2.01 4.33 7.92
CA GLY A 172 -1.31 3.05 7.77
C GLY A 172 -1.43 2.39 6.40
N SER A 173 -2.14 3.02 5.46
CA SER A 173 -2.51 2.38 4.18
C SER A 173 -1.30 1.91 3.37
N PHE A 174 -0.20 2.67 3.32
CA PHE A 174 1.01 2.21 2.63
C PHE A 174 1.55 0.91 3.25
N GLY A 175 1.71 0.86 4.57
CA GLY A 175 2.20 -0.34 5.27
C GLY A 175 1.28 -1.54 5.11
N ALA A 176 -0.04 -1.32 5.20
CA ALA A 176 -1.04 -2.37 4.99
C ALA A 176 -0.96 -2.96 3.57
N GLY A 177 -0.86 -2.10 2.55
CA GLY A 177 -0.70 -2.52 1.16
C GLY A 177 0.62 -3.25 0.92
N LEU A 178 1.70 -2.84 1.58
CA LEU A 178 2.99 -3.53 1.49
C LEU A 178 2.93 -4.95 2.05
N ILE A 179 2.30 -5.14 3.20
CA ILE A 179 2.13 -6.48 3.79
C ILE A 179 1.28 -7.39 2.91
N ASP A 180 0.16 -6.90 2.36
CA ASP A 180 -0.69 -7.68 1.47
C ASP A 180 0.04 -8.07 0.17
N ALA A 181 0.73 -7.10 -0.45
CA ALA A 181 1.50 -7.34 -1.66
C ALA A 181 2.63 -8.35 -1.43
N LEU A 182 3.33 -8.27 -0.29
CA LEU A 182 4.34 -9.26 0.08
C LEU A 182 3.73 -10.63 0.37
N GLY A 183 2.52 -10.69 0.93
CA GLY A 183 1.76 -11.92 1.09
C GLY A 183 1.56 -12.64 -0.25
N GLN A 184 1.06 -11.91 -1.26
CA GLN A 184 0.87 -12.46 -2.61
C GLN A 184 2.20 -12.88 -3.27
N VAL A 185 3.26 -12.08 -3.11
CA VAL A 185 4.58 -12.41 -3.68
C VAL A 185 5.20 -13.65 -3.02
N VAL A 186 5.14 -13.75 -1.70
CA VAL A 186 5.81 -14.83 -0.95
C VAL A 186 5.00 -16.11 -0.95
N LEU A 187 3.69 -16.02 -0.70
CA LEU A 187 2.82 -17.18 -0.55
C LEU A 187 2.35 -17.72 -1.89
N ASP A 188 1.93 -16.82 -2.80
CA ASP A 188 1.36 -17.21 -4.09
C ASP A 188 2.41 -17.23 -5.22
N GLN A 189 3.65 -16.82 -4.92
CA GLN A 189 4.74 -16.67 -5.91
C GLN A 189 4.33 -15.78 -7.09
N GLN A 190 3.51 -14.77 -6.82
CA GLN A 190 2.89 -13.91 -7.83
C GLN A 190 3.57 -12.54 -7.86
N ALA A 191 4.10 -12.16 -9.04
CA ALA A 191 4.59 -10.81 -9.28
C ALA A 191 3.44 -9.81 -9.05
N THR A 192 3.68 -8.81 -8.20
CA THR A 192 2.64 -7.94 -7.66
C THR A 192 3.03 -6.48 -7.75
N LEU A 193 2.12 -5.65 -8.24
CA LEU A 193 2.23 -4.21 -8.27
C LEU A 193 1.45 -3.61 -7.10
N LEU A 194 2.16 -3.06 -6.12
CA LEU A 194 1.56 -2.23 -5.08
C LEU A 194 1.39 -0.81 -5.63
N LEU A 195 0.20 -0.23 -5.51
CA LEU A 195 -0.09 1.17 -5.82
C LEU A 195 -0.69 1.83 -4.57
N ALA A 196 0.11 2.61 -3.86
CA ALA A 196 -0.36 3.44 -2.75
C ALA A 196 -0.59 4.87 -3.23
N TYR A 197 -1.75 5.44 -2.94
CA TYR A 197 -2.13 6.76 -3.45
C TYR A 197 -3.08 7.47 -2.51
N ASP A 198 -3.07 8.80 -2.51
CA ASP A 198 -4.03 9.65 -1.81
C ASP A 198 -4.33 10.91 -2.63
N SER A 199 -5.46 11.53 -2.33
CA SER A 199 -5.87 12.81 -2.92
C SER A 199 -6.45 13.72 -1.84
N GLU A 200 -6.27 15.00 -2.07
CA GLU A 200 -6.85 16.11 -1.36
C GLU A 200 -8.39 16.11 -1.40
N TYR A 201 -8.96 16.75 -0.39
CA TYR A 201 -10.39 17.05 -0.30
C TYR A 201 -10.61 18.55 -0.52
N PRO A 202 -11.74 18.96 -1.12
CA PRO A 202 -12.23 20.32 -0.98
C PRO A 202 -12.67 20.65 0.46
N GLU A 203 -12.73 21.94 0.81
CA GLU A 203 -13.36 22.38 2.07
C GLU A 203 -14.86 22.06 2.06
N PRO A 204 -15.47 21.65 3.19
CA PRO A 204 -14.94 21.71 4.57
C PRO A 204 -14.19 20.42 5.01
N LEU A 205 -14.10 19.42 4.14
CA LEU A 205 -13.49 18.13 4.49
C LEU A 205 -11.97 18.25 4.62
N LEU A 206 -11.34 19.15 3.86
CA LEU A 206 -9.91 19.48 3.98
C LEU A 206 -9.52 19.85 5.42
N ALA A 207 -10.32 20.67 6.10
CA ALA A 207 -10.09 21.05 7.50
C ALA A 207 -10.13 19.86 8.48
N LYS A 208 -10.71 18.72 8.09
CA LYS A 208 -10.73 17.48 8.89
C LYS A 208 -9.66 16.47 8.44
N ARG A 209 -9.21 16.56 7.19
CA ARG A 209 -8.20 15.69 6.59
C ARG A 209 -7.31 16.50 5.66
N SER A 210 -6.23 17.05 6.22
CA SER A 210 -5.32 17.98 5.55
C SER A 210 -4.31 17.28 4.64
N VAL A 211 -4.79 16.62 3.59
CA VAL A 211 -3.95 16.12 2.49
C VAL A 211 -3.82 17.27 1.47
N PRO A 212 -2.62 17.84 1.26
CA PRO A 212 -2.48 19.11 0.52
C PRO A 212 -2.67 18.98 -1.00
N ASP A 213 -2.38 17.82 -1.58
CA ASP A 213 -2.56 17.51 -3.00
C ASP A 213 -2.55 15.98 -3.17
N CYS A 214 -2.77 15.50 -4.39
CA CYS A 214 -2.66 14.09 -4.71
C CYS A 214 -1.20 13.64 -4.80
N ALA A 215 -0.90 12.46 -4.28
CA ALA A 215 0.39 11.83 -4.47
C ALA A 215 0.27 10.31 -4.38
N GLY A 216 1.21 9.60 -4.99
CA GLY A 216 1.23 8.16 -4.95
C GLY A 216 2.59 7.57 -5.29
N VAL A 217 2.79 6.36 -4.81
CA VAL A 217 3.95 5.52 -5.09
C VAL A 217 3.46 4.17 -5.61
N ALA A 218 4.17 3.62 -6.58
CA ALA A 218 4.00 2.23 -6.98
C ALA A 218 5.31 1.46 -6.90
N LEU A 219 5.23 0.21 -6.45
CA LEU A 219 6.34 -0.72 -6.35
C LEU A 219 6.00 -2.00 -7.09
N ARG A 220 6.83 -2.40 -8.07
CA ARG A 220 6.76 -3.72 -8.69
C ARG A 220 7.61 -4.70 -7.89
N LEU A 221 6.94 -5.65 -7.26
CA LEU A 221 7.52 -6.66 -6.38
C LEU A 221 7.55 -8.01 -7.08
N GLU A 222 8.71 -8.66 -7.05
CA GLU A 222 8.97 -9.93 -7.72
C GLU A 222 9.40 -10.99 -6.70
N PRO A 223 8.96 -12.26 -6.83
CA PRO A 223 9.37 -13.34 -5.94
C PRO A 223 10.84 -13.72 -6.13
N THR A 224 11.36 -13.55 -7.35
CA THR A 224 12.74 -13.90 -7.72
C THR A 224 13.47 -12.70 -8.34
N ARG A 225 14.80 -12.73 -8.29
CA ARG A 225 15.62 -11.66 -8.85
C ARG A 225 15.47 -11.62 -10.37
N THR A 226 15.05 -10.49 -10.90
CA THR A 226 14.98 -10.24 -12.34
C THR A 226 16.21 -9.44 -12.82
N ALA A 227 16.37 -9.29 -14.13
CA ALA A 227 17.39 -8.42 -14.72
C ALA A 227 17.17 -6.92 -14.39
N GLN A 228 15.94 -6.55 -13.99
CA GLN A 228 15.55 -5.18 -13.63
C GLN A 228 15.52 -4.97 -12.11
N ALA A 229 15.98 -5.96 -11.32
CA ALA A 229 16.00 -5.87 -9.87
C ALA A 229 16.83 -4.67 -9.39
N LEU A 230 16.24 -3.85 -8.52
CA LEU A 230 16.85 -2.68 -7.89
C LEU A 230 17.39 -3.03 -6.50
N ALA A 231 16.57 -3.71 -5.71
CA ALA A 231 16.93 -4.15 -4.36
C ALA A 231 16.03 -5.30 -3.92
N ARG A 232 16.49 -6.09 -2.96
CA ARG A 232 15.67 -6.99 -2.16
C ARG A 232 15.24 -6.27 -0.89
N ILE A 233 13.97 -6.43 -0.53
CA ILE A 233 13.45 -5.97 0.75
C ILE A 233 13.06 -7.17 1.62
N THR A 234 13.23 -7.02 2.93
CA THR A 234 12.71 -7.95 3.94
C THR A 234 11.95 -7.14 4.99
N VAL A 235 10.68 -7.50 5.22
CA VAL A 235 9.77 -6.76 6.08
C VAL A 235 9.38 -7.59 7.30
N GLN A 236 9.43 -6.94 8.47
CA GLN A 236 9.00 -7.49 9.75
C GLN A 236 8.27 -6.41 10.54
N THR A 237 7.39 -6.80 11.46
CA THR A 237 6.79 -5.85 12.39
C THR A 237 7.79 -5.43 13.46
N THR A 238 7.66 -4.21 13.96
CA THR A 238 8.50 -3.65 15.02
C THR A 238 7.71 -2.64 15.85
N GLU A 239 8.12 -2.42 17.10
CA GLU A 239 7.63 -1.33 17.95
C GLU A 239 8.52 -0.08 17.87
N ALA A 240 9.62 -0.15 17.11
CA ALA A 240 10.51 0.99 16.91
C ALA A 240 9.76 2.16 16.24
N PRO A 241 10.05 3.42 16.64
CA PRO A 241 9.39 4.58 16.06
C PRO A 241 9.91 4.87 14.65
N VAL A 242 9.05 5.42 13.80
CA VAL A 242 9.45 5.99 12.50
C VAL A 242 10.24 7.27 12.74
N LEU A 243 11.46 7.32 12.21
CA LEU A 243 12.31 8.51 12.26
C LEU A 243 11.95 9.48 11.11
N PRO A 244 11.95 10.80 11.35
CA PRO A 244 11.70 11.79 10.31
C PRO A 244 12.83 11.80 9.26
N LEU A 245 12.50 12.19 8.04
CA LEU A 245 13.49 12.46 7.00
C LEU A 245 14.38 13.64 7.39
N GLN A 246 15.64 13.60 6.93
CA GLN A 246 16.60 14.69 7.18
C GLN A 246 16.24 15.97 6.43
N GLN A 247 15.55 15.86 5.29
CA GLN A 247 15.09 17.00 4.50
C GLN A 247 13.71 17.46 5.01
N PRO A 248 13.59 18.65 5.64
CA PRO A 248 12.33 19.08 6.28
C PRO A 248 11.16 19.24 5.30
N THR A 249 11.44 19.62 4.06
CA THR A 249 10.42 19.78 3.00
C THR A 249 9.81 18.45 2.58
N LEU A 250 10.65 17.43 2.37
CA LEU A 250 10.17 16.07 2.08
C LEU A 250 9.52 15.42 3.30
N GLU A 251 10.02 15.70 4.51
CA GLU A 251 9.37 15.26 5.75
C GLU A 251 7.96 15.82 5.88
N ALA A 252 7.72 17.08 5.52
CA ALA A 252 6.38 17.66 5.54
C ALA A 252 5.42 16.92 4.58
N LEU A 253 5.89 16.53 3.39
CA LEU A 253 5.11 15.72 2.45
C LEU A 253 4.86 14.31 3.00
N ARG A 254 5.90 13.64 3.53
CA ARG A 254 5.78 12.34 4.21
C ARG A 254 4.76 12.41 5.33
N ALA A 255 4.82 13.47 6.14
CA ALA A 255 4.02 13.72 7.32
C ALA A 255 2.53 13.92 7.03
N THR A 256 2.19 14.43 5.84
CA THR A 256 0.83 14.87 5.51
C THR A 256 0.13 13.98 4.49
N ILE A 257 0.88 13.24 3.65
CA ILE A 257 0.32 12.38 2.62
C ILE A 257 0.62 10.90 2.93
N PRO A 258 -0.38 10.06 3.24
CA PRO A 258 -0.16 8.68 3.68
C PRO A 258 0.55 7.77 2.67
N ALA A 259 0.32 7.92 1.37
CA ALA A 259 1.07 7.19 0.35
C ALA A 259 2.58 7.49 0.41
N LEU A 260 2.95 8.68 0.88
CA LEU A 260 4.34 9.12 1.02
C LEU A 260 4.99 8.69 2.33
N ARG A 261 4.31 7.91 3.20
CA ARG A 261 4.99 7.20 4.31
C ARG A 261 6.09 6.27 3.83
N SER A 262 6.09 5.94 2.54
CA SER A 262 7.12 5.22 1.80
C SER A 262 8.43 5.98 1.58
N LEU A 263 8.49 7.31 1.75
CA LEU A 263 9.66 8.10 1.39
C LEU A 263 10.99 7.64 2.04
N PRO A 264 11.05 7.18 3.31
CA PRO A 264 12.30 6.64 3.88
C PRO A 264 12.84 5.43 3.09
N LEU A 265 11.93 4.54 2.63
CA LEU A 265 12.30 3.41 1.76
C LEU A 265 12.80 3.93 0.40
N LEU A 266 12.07 4.88 -0.21
CA LEU A 266 12.44 5.45 -1.50
C LEU A 266 13.79 6.20 -1.45
N GLU A 267 14.10 6.91 -0.37
CA GLU A 267 15.38 7.58 -0.17
C GLU A 267 16.54 6.57 -0.16
N CYS A 268 16.38 5.47 0.58
CA CYS A 268 17.37 4.40 0.63
C CYS A 268 17.57 3.72 -0.74
N LEU A 269 16.47 3.47 -1.47
CA LEU A 269 16.51 2.91 -2.83
C LEU A 269 17.16 3.88 -3.84
N ALA A 270 16.87 5.18 -3.77
CA ALA A 270 17.46 6.20 -4.63
C ALA A 270 18.99 6.29 -4.45
N GLN A 271 19.45 6.12 -3.21
CA GLN A 271 20.87 6.11 -2.86
C GLN A 271 21.57 4.80 -3.21
N GLY A 272 20.83 3.71 -3.45
CA GLY A 272 21.40 2.40 -3.81
C GLY A 272 22.25 1.79 -2.70
N ARG A 273 21.92 2.08 -1.43
CA ARG A 273 22.66 1.60 -0.26
C ARG A 273 21.85 0.53 0.48
N SER A 274 22.55 -0.38 1.14
CA SER A 274 21.93 -1.23 2.15
C SER A 274 21.52 -0.41 3.37
N GLY A 275 20.45 -0.80 4.04
CA GLY A 275 20.00 -0.15 5.26
C GLY A 275 18.71 -0.74 5.80
N ASP A 276 18.34 -0.30 7.00
CA ASP A 276 17.06 -0.59 7.62
C ASP A 276 16.29 0.72 7.77
N VAL A 277 15.01 0.70 7.39
CA VAL A 277 14.09 1.83 7.58
C VAL A 277 12.86 1.37 8.35
N CYS A 278 12.22 2.30 9.06
CA CYS A 278 10.97 2.05 9.75
C CYS A 278 9.83 2.80 9.04
N LEU A 279 8.73 2.11 8.74
CA LEU A 279 7.58 2.67 8.02
C LEU A 279 6.30 2.54 8.84
N ASP A 280 5.38 3.49 8.66
CA ASP A 280 4.10 3.54 9.36
C ASP A 280 3.19 2.35 8.97
N TYR A 281 2.57 1.68 9.95
CA TYR A 281 1.51 0.67 9.71
C TYR A 281 0.28 0.82 10.61
N LEU A 282 0.32 0.37 11.86
CA LEU A 282 -0.79 0.52 12.80
C LEU A 282 -0.31 1.26 14.06
N PRO A 283 -1.19 1.92 14.83
CA PRO A 283 -0.81 2.52 16.09
C PRO A 283 -0.13 1.50 17.01
N GLY A 284 1.13 1.78 17.39
CA GLY A 284 1.94 0.88 18.22
C GLY A 284 2.58 -0.30 17.48
N LEU A 285 2.44 -0.40 16.15
CA LEU A 285 3.01 -1.48 15.35
C LEU A 285 3.48 -0.95 13.99
N GLN A 286 4.78 -0.84 13.82
CA GLN A 286 5.44 -0.34 12.61
C GLN A 286 6.05 -1.47 11.78
N LEU A 287 6.57 -1.13 10.60
CA LEU A 287 7.28 -2.06 9.73
C LEU A 287 8.78 -1.73 9.71
N ALA A 288 9.61 -2.66 10.15
CA ALA A 288 11.04 -2.64 9.88
C ALA A 288 11.27 -3.23 8.49
N VAL A 289 11.89 -2.45 7.60
CA VAL A 289 12.20 -2.85 6.23
C VAL A 289 13.71 -2.83 6.04
N ARG A 290 14.30 -4.01 5.91
CA ARG A 290 15.70 -4.17 5.50
C ARG A 290 15.80 -4.14 3.99
N ILE A 291 16.75 -3.38 3.48
CA ILE A 291 16.98 -3.16 2.05
C ILE A 291 18.39 -3.62 1.69
N GLU A 292 18.50 -4.43 0.64
CA GLU A 292 19.75 -4.98 0.12
C GLU A 292 19.79 -4.69 -1.40
N PRO A 293 20.65 -3.79 -1.90
CA PRO A 293 20.77 -3.51 -3.33
C PRO A 293 21.07 -4.77 -4.15
N ALA A 294 20.58 -4.80 -5.40
CA ALA A 294 20.76 -5.94 -6.30
C ALA A 294 22.21 -6.13 -6.76
#